data_AF-A0A090S2X5-F1
#
_entry.id   AF-A0A090S2X5-F1
#
_cell.length_a   1.000
_cell.length_b   1.000
_cell.length_c   1.000
_cell.angle_alpha   90.00
_cell.angle_beta   90.00
_cell.angle_gamma   90.00
#
_symmetry.space_group_name_H-M   'P 1'
#
loop_
_entity.id
_entity.type
_entity.pdbx_description
1 polymer ?
#
loop_
_entity_poly.entity_id
_entity_poly.type
_entity_poly.pdbx_seq_one_letter_code
_entity_poly.pdbx_strand_id
1 'polypeptide(L)'
;MKLKAITIALLAGTMASGMADACTSVAWNTDLGTFTSRTMDWMESTKPVLGNINKGDVRAIQGNGLGDKYTVKYDMVAVLAYGELVADGVNSEGLQVNALFYPDMTMKKATKGSEVTQFTVQSIYWPATHQLMKS
;
A
#
# COMPACT_ATOMS: atom_id res chain seq x y z
N MET A 1 -49.01 7.61 0.55
CA MET A 1 -47.94 8.53 1.03
C MET A 1 -46.75 7.80 1.67
N LYS A 2 -46.97 6.73 2.47
CA LYS A 2 -45.90 5.94 3.12
C LYS A 2 -44.95 5.20 2.16
N LEU A 3 -45.47 4.66 1.05
CA LEU A 3 -44.65 3.95 0.07
C LEU A 3 -43.62 4.85 -0.62
N LYS A 4 -43.99 6.09 -0.97
CA LYS A 4 -43.09 7.08 -1.59
C LYS A 4 -41.97 7.53 -0.65
N ALA A 5 -42.26 7.65 0.65
CA ALA A 5 -41.27 8.00 1.66
C ALA A 5 -40.22 6.90 1.84
N ILE A 6 -40.64 5.62 1.80
CA ILE A 6 -39.73 4.46 1.88
C ILE A 6 -38.83 4.41 0.63
N THR A 7 -39.38 4.65 -0.57
CA THR A 7 -38.58 4.68 -1.80
C THR A 7 -37.53 5.79 -1.80
N ILE A 8 -37.88 6.99 -1.33
CA ILE A 8 -36.93 8.11 -1.23
C ILE A 8 -35.83 7.82 -0.20
N ALA A 9 -36.18 7.22 0.95
CA ALA A 9 -35.20 6.83 1.96
C ALA A 9 -34.23 5.75 1.46
N LEU A 10 -34.72 4.78 0.67
CA LEU A 10 -33.86 3.75 0.06
C LEU A 10 -32.89 4.34 -0.98
N LEU A 11 -33.36 5.25 -1.84
CA LEU A 11 -32.50 5.92 -2.82
C LEU A 11 -31.45 6.83 -2.16
N ALA A 12 -31.80 7.52 -1.07
CA ALA A 12 -30.85 8.33 -0.32
C ALA A 12 -29.77 7.48 0.38
N GLY A 13 -30.13 6.29 0.88
CA GLY A 13 -29.18 5.37 1.51
C GLY A 13 -28.12 4.83 0.56
N THR A 14 -28.46 4.60 -0.73
CA THR A 14 -27.51 4.09 -1.72
C THR A 14 -26.49 5.12 -2.22
N MET A 15 -26.74 6.42 -2.02
CA MET A 15 -25.79 7.48 -2.41
C MET A 15 -24.79 7.83 -1.30
N ALA A 16 -24.95 7.26 -0.10
CA ALA A 16 -24.10 7.52 1.05
C ALA A 16 -22.89 6.57 1.17
N SER A 17 -22.75 5.58 0.27
CA SER A 17 -21.52 4.81 0.16
C SER A 17 -20.45 5.69 -0.48
N GLY A 18 -19.76 6.47 0.35
CA GLY A 18 -18.55 7.18 -0.08
C GLY A 18 -17.62 6.20 -0.77
N MET A 19 -17.13 6.55 -1.95
CA MET A 19 -15.99 5.88 -2.54
C MET A 19 -14.82 6.14 -1.59
N ALA A 20 -14.54 5.19 -0.71
CA ALA A 20 -13.30 5.20 0.02
C ALA A 20 -12.24 4.78 -0.99
N ASP A 21 -11.42 5.72 -1.46
CA ASP A 21 -10.19 5.45 -2.19
C ASP A 21 -9.22 4.76 -1.24
N ALA A 22 -9.42 3.46 -1.07
CA ALA A 22 -8.67 2.63 -0.16
C ALA A 22 -8.00 1.53 -0.97
N CYS A 23 -6.68 1.62 -1.10
CA CYS A 23 -5.87 0.53 -1.61
C CYS A 23 -6.18 -0.74 -0.81
N THR A 24 -6.48 -1.86 -1.48
CA THR A 24 -6.69 -3.14 -0.83
C THR A 24 -5.48 -4.03 -1.06
N SER A 25 -5.04 -4.78 -0.04
CA SER A 25 -4.04 -5.85 -0.20
C SER A 25 -4.53 -7.12 0.48
N VAL A 26 -4.38 -8.25 -0.20
CA VAL A 26 -4.80 -9.57 0.27
C VAL A 26 -3.64 -10.55 0.11
N ALA A 27 -3.35 -11.30 1.17
CA ALA A 27 -2.47 -12.45 1.13
C ALA A 27 -3.30 -13.72 1.36
N TRP A 28 -3.25 -14.66 0.43
CA TRP A 28 -3.97 -15.91 0.48
C TRP A 28 -2.99 -17.08 0.54
N ASN A 29 -3.07 -17.86 1.63
CA ASN A 29 -2.24 -19.04 1.83
C ASN A 29 -2.97 -20.29 1.35
N THR A 30 -2.25 -21.12 0.60
CA THR A 30 -2.71 -22.41 0.07
C THR A 30 -1.61 -23.46 0.24
N ASP A 31 -1.93 -24.73 0.00
CA ASP A 31 -0.93 -25.81 -0.03
C ASP A 31 0.12 -25.64 -1.15
N LEU A 32 -0.15 -24.78 -2.13
CA LEU A 32 0.75 -24.47 -3.24
C LEU A 32 1.62 -23.23 -2.97
N GLY A 33 1.42 -22.55 -1.84
CA GLY A 33 2.13 -21.35 -1.45
C GLY A 33 1.22 -20.15 -1.14
N THR A 34 1.86 -19.00 -0.96
CA THR A 34 1.22 -17.73 -0.63
C THR A 34 1.07 -16.87 -1.88
N PHE A 35 -0.17 -16.48 -2.18
CA PHE A 35 -0.50 -15.55 -3.26
C PHE A 35 -0.84 -14.19 -2.68
N THR A 36 -0.19 -13.15 -3.17
CA THR A 36 -0.40 -11.78 -2.73
C THR A 36 -0.97 -10.95 -3.87
N SER A 37 -2.05 -10.22 -3.60
CA SER A 37 -2.70 -9.34 -4.57
C SER A 37 -2.96 -7.98 -3.95
N ARG A 38 -3.12 -6.98 -4.83
CA ARG A 38 -3.48 -5.63 -4.41
C ARG A 38 -4.27 -4.88 -5.47
N THR A 39 -5.03 -3.88 -5.03
CA THR A 39 -5.57 -2.81 -5.87
C THR A 39 -4.78 -1.53 -5.64
N MET A 40 -4.74 -0.66 -6.66
CA MET A 40 -4.19 0.70 -6.56
C MET A 40 -5.34 1.67 -6.83
N ASP A 41 -5.90 2.20 -5.75
CA ASP A 41 -7.02 3.12 -5.79
C ASP A 41 -6.49 4.50 -5.41
N TRP A 42 -6.52 5.42 -6.37
CA TRP A 42 -5.98 6.77 -6.24
C TRP A 42 -6.83 7.77 -7.00
N MET A 43 -6.89 9.01 -6.51
CA MET A 43 -7.76 10.07 -7.04
C MET A 43 -7.48 10.44 -8.50
N GLU A 44 -6.23 10.27 -8.93
CA GLU A 44 -5.80 10.51 -10.31
C GLU A 44 -4.96 9.37 -10.88
N SER A 45 -4.76 9.39 -12.19
CA SER A 45 -3.88 8.41 -12.85
C SER A 45 -2.43 8.60 -12.39
N THR A 46 -1.84 7.52 -11.86
CA THR A 46 -0.43 7.46 -11.47
C THR A 46 0.52 7.13 -12.62
N LYS A 47 -0.01 6.86 -13.83
CA LYS A 47 0.75 6.41 -15.02
C LYS A 47 1.80 5.34 -14.67
N PRO A 48 1.38 4.20 -14.09
CA PRO A 48 2.31 3.21 -13.55
C PRO A 48 3.13 2.56 -14.68
N VAL A 49 4.42 2.37 -14.41
CA VAL A 49 5.32 1.61 -15.28
C VAL A 49 5.99 0.48 -14.51
N LEU A 50 6.29 -0.63 -15.18
CA LEU A 50 7.13 -1.68 -14.59
C LEU A 50 8.60 -1.29 -14.72
N GLY A 51 9.32 -1.39 -13.61
CA GLY A 51 10.76 -1.10 -13.54
C GLY A 51 11.52 -2.20 -12.80
N ASN A 52 12.77 -2.39 -13.19
CA ASN A 52 13.69 -3.29 -12.50
C ASN A 52 14.58 -2.48 -11.56
N ILE A 53 14.83 -3.03 -10.38
CA ILE A 53 15.82 -2.54 -9.42
C ILE A 53 16.81 -3.68 -9.23
N ASN A 54 18.05 -3.49 -9.64
CA ASN A 54 19.01 -4.58 -9.72
C ASN A 54 19.86 -4.65 -8.46
N LYS A 55 20.25 -5.87 -8.09
CA LYS A 55 21.22 -6.12 -7.04
C LYS A 55 22.53 -5.38 -7.33
N GLY A 56 23.06 -4.71 -6.32
CA GLY A 56 24.28 -3.89 -6.42
C GLY A 56 24.03 -2.43 -6.74
N ASP A 57 22.82 -2.05 -7.18
CA ASP A 57 22.48 -0.63 -7.41
C ASP A 57 22.62 0.16 -6.10
N VAL A 58 23.16 1.38 -6.19
CA VAL A 58 23.21 2.30 -5.06
C VAL A 58 22.05 3.29 -5.17
N ARG A 59 21.13 3.25 -4.20
CA ARG A 59 19.94 4.10 -4.18
C ARG A 59 19.90 4.95 -2.91
N ALA A 60 19.13 6.03 -2.95
CA ALA A 60 18.94 6.95 -1.84
C ALA A 60 17.58 6.71 -1.18
N ILE A 61 17.53 6.77 0.16
CA ILE A 61 16.37 6.34 0.95
C ILE A 61 15.15 7.28 0.81
N GLN A 62 15.35 8.52 0.35
CA GLN A 62 14.28 9.52 0.17
C GLN A 62 14.11 9.94 -1.30
N GLY A 63 14.60 9.15 -2.25
CA GLY A 63 14.62 9.52 -3.68
C GLY A 63 15.91 10.19 -4.11
N ASN A 64 16.02 10.52 -5.40
CA ASN A 64 17.28 10.89 -6.07
C ASN A 64 18.08 11.97 -5.32
N GLY A 65 19.19 11.56 -4.71
CA GLY A 65 20.12 12.46 -4.01
C GLY A 65 19.68 12.89 -2.61
N LEU A 66 18.59 12.35 -2.07
CA LEU A 66 18.03 12.72 -0.77
C LEU A 66 18.18 11.59 0.26
N GLY A 67 18.65 11.94 1.45
CA GLY A 67 18.87 11.02 2.56
C GLY A 67 20.08 10.10 2.38
N ASP A 68 20.15 9.08 3.24
CA ASP A 68 21.25 8.10 3.23
C ASP A 68 21.17 7.17 2.02
N LYS A 69 22.34 6.67 1.60
CA LYS A 69 22.46 5.71 0.50
C LYS A 69 22.47 4.27 1.01
N TYR A 70 21.88 3.37 0.24
CA TYR A 70 21.94 1.94 0.48
C TYR A 70 22.28 1.19 -0.82
N THR A 71 22.93 0.04 -0.68
CA THR A 71 23.18 -0.90 -1.79
C THR A 71 22.07 -1.93 -1.83
N VAL A 72 21.43 -2.09 -2.99
CA VAL A 72 20.37 -3.06 -3.22
C VAL A 72 20.92 -4.48 -3.07
N LYS A 73 20.29 -5.29 -2.22
CA LYS A 73 20.73 -6.66 -1.92
C LYS A 73 20.13 -7.73 -2.85
N TYR A 74 18.93 -7.49 -3.36
CA TYR A 74 18.14 -8.44 -4.12
C TYR A 74 17.55 -7.75 -5.36
N ASP A 75 17.51 -8.46 -6.49
CA ASP A 75 16.81 -7.98 -7.68
C ASP A 75 15.32 -7.86 -7.38
N MET A 76 14.68 -6.82 -7.90
CA MET A 76 13.27 -6.54 -7.68
C MET A 76 12.61 -6.04 -8.96
N VAL A 77 11.41 -6.53 -9.24
CA VAL A 77 10.49 -5.91 -10.18
C VAL A 77 9.51 -5.07 -9.38
N ALA A 78 9.39 -3.80 -9.76
CA ALA A 78 8.57 -2.82 -9.07
C ALA A 78 7.57 -2.15 -10.02
N VAL A 79 6.42 -1.77 -9.48
CA VAL A 79 5.51 -0.82 -10.11
C VAL A 79 5.92 0.58 -9.67
N LEU A 80 6.32 1.41 -10.63
CA LEU A 80 6.73 2.79 -10.40
C LEU A 80 5.55 3.72 -10.70
N ALA A 81 5.01 4.33 -9.65
CA ALA A 81 4.06 5.43 -9.78
C ALA A 81 4.80 6.71 -10.21
N TYR A 82 4.17 7.47 -11.11
CA TYR A 82 4.70 8.69 -11.68
C TYR A 82 6.10 8.53 -12.31
N GLY A 83 6.44 7.32 -12.76
CA GLY A 83 7.68 6.98 -13.43
C GLY A 83 8.85 6.61 -12.52
N GLU A 84 8.87 7.02 -11.25
CA GLU A 84 10.06 6.87 -10.38
C GLU A 84 9.76 6.36 -8.96
N LEU A 85 8.55 6.58 -8.44
CA LEU A 85 8.20 6.24 -7.06
C LEU A 85 7.81 4.77 -7.00
N VAL A 86 8.60 3.97 -6.29
CA VAL A 86 8.26 2.56 -6.02
C VAL A 86 6.96 2.53 -5.23
N ALA A 87 5.86 2.09 -5.84
CA ALA A 87 4.60 1.92 -5.13
C ALA A 87 4.52 0.49 -4.57
N ASP A 88 5.02 -0.48 -5.34
CA ASP A 88 4.90 -1.90 -5.04
C ASP A 88 6.03 -2.68 -5.71
N GLY A 89 6.33 -3.87 -5.21
CA GLY A 89 7.27 -4.75 -5.88
C GLY A 89 7.41 -6.11 -5.24
N VAL A 90 8.07 -7.00 -5.97
CA VAL A 90 8.46 -8.35 -5.52
C VAL A 90 9.94 -8.56 -5.83
N ASN A 91 10.69 -9.09 -4.86
CA ASN A 91 12.10 -9.36 -5.02
C ASN A 91 12.39 -10.81 -5.42
N SER A 92 13.66 -11.10 -5.73
CA SER A 92 14.16 -12.43 -6.12
C SER A 92 13.93 -13.52 -5.07
N GLU A 93 13.70 -13.15 -3.82
CA GLU A 93 13.44 -14.07 -2.70
C GLU A 93 11.94 -14.27 -2.43
N GLY A 94 11.06 -13.68 -3.26
CA GLY A 94 9.61 -13.81 -3.12
C GLY A 94 8.97 -12.87 -2.10
N LEU A 95 9.71 -11.89 -1.55
CA LEU A 95 9.13 -10.87 -0.68
C LEU A 95 8.37 -9.84 -1.53
N GLN A 96 7.06 -9.75 -1.34
CA GLN A 96 6.23 -8.68 -1.88
C GLN A 96 6.03 -7.56 -0.86
N VAL A 97 6.14 -6.31 -1.32
CA VAL A 97 5.84 -5.10 -0.54
C VAL A 97 4.84 -4.25 -1.30
N ASN A 98 3.85 -3.70 -0.57
CA ASN A 98 2.81 -2.83 -1.11
C ASN A 98 2.70 -1.56 -0.26
N ALA A 99 2.79 -0.39 -0.90
CA ALA A 99 2.54 0.89 -0.24
C ALA A 99 1.04 1.22 -0.31
N LEU A 100 0.36 1.18 0.84
CA LEU A 100 -1.06 1.47 0.94
C LEU A 100 -1.27 2.86 1.55
N PHE A 101 -2.21 3.61 1.00
CA PHE A 101 -2.60 4.89 1.58
C PHE A 101 -3.48 4.70 2.81
N TYR A 102 -3.15 5.40 3.89
CA TYR A 102 -3.96 5.52 5.10
C TYR A 102 -4.06 7.00 5.49
N PRO A 103 -5.28 7.53 5.69
CA PRO A 103 -5.48 8.97 5.95
C PRO A 103 -4.84 9.43 7.27
N ASP A 104 -4.85 8.57 8.28
CA ASP A 104 -4.30 8.88 9.61
C ASP A 104 -3.06 8.02 9.91
N MET A 105 -1.88 8.50 9.53
CA MET A 105 -0.60 7.92 9.96
C MET A 105 0.22 8.97 10.69
N THR A 106 0.65 8.64 11.92
CA THR A 106 1.59 9.48 12.68
C THR A 106 2.97 8.86 12.65
N MET A 107 3.94 9.65 12.22
CA MET A 107 5.36 9.31 12.27
C MET A 107 5.98 9.94 13.51
N LYS A 108 6.85 9.19 14.20
CA LYS A 108 7.71 9.80 15.22
C LYS A 108 8.57 10.87 14.54
N LYS A 109 8.78 11.99 15.22
CA LYS A 109 9.69 13.03 14.74
C LYS A 109 11.08 12.41 14.56
N ALA A 110 11.60 12.45 13.34
CA ALA A 110 12.95 11.97 13.07
C ALA A 110 13.98 12.85 13.79
N THR A 111 14.91 12.19 14.46
CA THR A 111 16.05 12.78 15.16
C THR A 111 17.36 12.58 14.38
N LYS A 112 17.39 11.61 13.45
CA LYS A 112 18.52 11.32 12.55
C LYS A 112 18.04 11.13 11.10
N GLY A 113 18.91 11.41 10.13
CA GLY A 113 18.61 11.24 8.70
C GLY A 113 18.22 9.82 8.31
N SER A 114 18.79 8.82 8.99
CA SER A 114 18.50 7.40 8.80
C SER A 114 17.12 6.96 9.28
N GLU A 115 16.42 7.78 10.09
CA GLU A 115 15.07 7.49 10.60
C GLU A 115 13.97 7.92 9.62
N VAL A 116 14.31 8.74 8.62
CA VAL A 116 13.38 9.17 7.58
C VAL A 116 13.50 8.21 6.40
N THR A 117 12.57 7.27 6.35
CA THR A 117 12.42 6.27 5.29
C THR A 117 11.16 6.55 4.47
N GLN A 118 11.21 6.25 3.16
CA GLN A 118 10.03 6.32 2.28
C GLN A 118 8.91 5.39 2.75
N PHE A 119 9.25 4.29 3.44
CA PHE A 119 8.29 3.33 4.00
C PHE A 119 8.61 3.09 5.46
N THR A 120 7.63 3.32 6.33
CA THR A 120 7.72 2.91 7.73
C THR A 120 6.90 1.66 7.91
N VAL A 121 7.55 0.59 8.37
CA VAL A 121 6.87 -0.64 8.74
C VAL A 121 6.18 -0.41 10.08
N GLN A 122 4.94 0.05 10.03
CA GLN A 122 4.07 0.13 11.21
C GLN A 122 3.29 -1.18 11.28
N SER A 123 3.34 -1.90 12.41
CA SER A 123 2.39 -3.00 12.61
C SER A 123 0.99 -2.41 12.67
N ILE A 124 0.10 -2.85 11.77
CA ILE A 124 -1.32 -2.54 11.86
C ILE A 124 -1.84 -3.24 13.12
N TYR A 125 -1.92 -2.50 14.23
CA TYR A 125 -2.63 -2.97 15.42
C TYR A 125 -4.12 -2.78 15.15
N TRP A 126 -4.74 -3.77 14.50
CA TRP A 126 -6.18 -3.80 14.32
C TRP A 126 -6.82 -4.45 15.56
N PRO A 127 -7.63 -3.74 16.37
CA PRO A 127 -8.29 -4.34 17.53
C PRO A 127 -9.28 -5.46 17.15
N ALA A 128 -9.74 -5.52 15.90
CA ALA A 128 -10.80 -6.43 15.47
C ALA A 128 -10.31 -7.76 14.84
N THR A 129 -9.00 -8.00 14.69
CA THR A 129 -8.48 -9.29 14.18
C THR A 129 -8.49 -10.36 15.26
N HIS A 130 -8.67 -9.98 16.54
CA HIS A 130 -8.82 -10.93 17.64
C HIS A 130 -10.20 -11.61 17.69
N GLN A 131 -11.21 -11.09 16.98
CA GLN A 131 -12.54 -11.71 16.90
C GLN A 131 -12.71 -12.69 15.73
N LEU A 132 -11.93 -12.54 14.65
CA LEU A 132 -12.07 -13.38 13.46
C LEU A 132 -11.12 -14.60 13.42
N MET A 133 -10.15 -14.68 14.34
CA MET A 133 -9.32 -15.88 14.53
C MET A 133 -9.85 -16.83 15.63
N LYS A 134 -11.11 -16.66 16.03
CA LYS A 134 -11.79 -17.50 17.05
C LYS A 134 -13.07 -18.19 16.55
N SER A 135 -13.26 -18.34 15.24
CA SER A 135 -14.32 -19.22 14.69
C SER A 135 -13.71 -20.46 14.04
#